data_AF-A0A383B7P3-F1
#
_entry.id   AF-A0A383B7P3-F1
#
_cell.length_a   1.000
_cell.length_b   1.000
_cell.length_c   1.000
_cell.angle_alpha   90.00
_cell.angle_beta   90.00
_cell.angle_gamma   90.00
#
_symmetry.space_group_name_H-M   'P 1'
#
loop_
_entity.id
_entity.type
_entity.pdbx_description
1 polymer ?
#
loop_
_entity_poly.entity_id
_entity_poly.type
_entity_poly.pdbx_seq_one_letter_code
_entity_poly.pdbx_strand_id
1 'polypeptide(L)'
;HRQSDKISIEFVDSYVQVKKVEEYGIRVHGTTIFESNGKKERVTVIDEQKFTSAILKVTRTEEKKIYFLIGHGEKSTDDFDPMKGYHQVGDALENQGYLVENLSLSTQKRVPKDCTTLVIAAPKSAFISHEVNAIRRYLNYGGKLLLMLDPKAEAETNPNQPLIDLILKWGLQINNDYVLVLDPRFFYVLGGPSAPVIMDFDFHPIMRFQKLPIIFQDARSLTLHPTHAIKNVKISELAKISDQIGT
;
A
#
# COMPACT_ATOMS: atom_id res chain seq x y z
N HIS A 1 18.92 3.91 -35.39
CA HIS A 1 18.24 3.12 -34.35
C HIS A 1 19.21 2.84 -33.23
N ARG A 2 18.95 3.32 -32.01
CA ARG A 2 19.82 3.09 -30.85
C ARG A 2 19.41 1.75 -30.22
N GLN A 3 20.14 0.68 -30.51
CA GLN A 3 20.01 -0.58 -29.77
C GLN A 3 20.81 -0.46 -28.47
N SER A 4 20.23 -0.95 -27.37
CA SER A 4 20.88 -1.02 -26.07
C SER A 4 21.56 -2.38 -25.92
N ASP A 5 22.82 -2.43 -25.50
CA ASP A 5 23.56 -3.68 -25.25
C ASP A 5 23.00 -4.48 -24.04
N LYS A 6 21.95 -3.97 -23.40
CA LYS A 6 21.29 -4.60 -22.25
C LYS A 6 20.07 -5.43 -22.62
N ILE A 7 19.59 -5.37 -23.87
CA ILE A 7 18.33 -6.00 -24.29
C ILE A 7 18.56 -6.74 -25.61
N SER A 8 18.28 -8.04 -25.62
CA SER A 8 18.17 -8.84 -26.84
C SER A 8 16.69 -8.94 -27.23
N ILE A 9 16.38 -8.72 -28.51
CA ILE A 9 15.01 -8.80 -29.04
C ILE A 9 15.01 -9.81 -30.17
N GLU A 10 14.09 -10.77 -30.10
CA GLU A 10 13.86 -11.75 -31.16
C GLU A 10 12.40 -11.68 -31.62
N PHE A 11 12.19 -11.55 -32.93
CA PHE A 11 10.87 -11.63 -33.53
C PHE A 11 10.60 -13.06 -34.00
N VAL A 12 9.53 -13.65 -33.48
CA VAL A 12 9.11 -15.02 -33.82
C VAL A 12 7.89 -14.95 -34.71
N ASP A 13 8.02 -15.47 -35.94
CA ASP A 13 6.87 -15.68 -36.81
C ASP A 13 6.08 -16.90 -36.33
N SER A 14 4.85 -16.67 -35.86
CA SER A 14 4.02 -17.72 -35.27
C SER A 14 3.56 -18.79 -36.25
N TYR A 15 3.56 -18.51 -37.56
CA TYR A 15 3.16 -19.47 -38.60
C TYR A 15 4.33 -20.34 -39.03
N VAL A 16 5.55 -19.82 -38.99
CA VAL A 16 6.76 -20.56 -39.38
C VAL A 16 7.36 -21.33 -38.19
N GLN A 17 7.36 -20.72 -37.01
CA GLN A 17 8.05 -21.25 -35.82
C GLN A 17 7.07 -21.84 -34.79
N VAL A 18 6.15 -22.70 -35.25
CA VAL A 18 5.05 -23.27 -34.43
C VAL A 18 5.57 -23.95 -33.16
N LYS A 19 6.65 -24.74 -33.24
CA LYS A 19 7.24 -25.41 -32.06
C LYS A 19 7.65 -24.44 -30.96
N LYS A 20 8.18 -23.27 -31.32
CA LYS A 20 8.61 -22.25 -30.36
C LYS A 20 7.38 -21.59 -29.71
N VAL A 21 6.34 -21.33 -30.49
CA VAL A 21 5.06 -20.80 -29.99
C VAL A 21 4.43 -21.77 -28.97
N GLU A 22 4.46 -23.07 -29.27
CA GLU A 22 3.97 -24.13 -28.38
C GLU A 22 4.80 -24.27 -27.10
N GLU A 23 6.14 -24.26 -27.20
CA GLU A 23 7.04 -24.30 -26.04
C GLU A 23 6.81 -23.13 -25.08
N TYR A 24 6.58 -21.95 -25.64
CA TYR A 24 6.21 -20.77 -24.88
C TYR A 24 4.71 -20.69 -24.57
N GLY A 25 3.89 -21.71 -24.87
CA GLY A 25 2.46 -21.72 -24.55
C GLY A 25 1.67 -20.50 -25.04
N ILE A 26 2.08 -19.90 -26.16
CA ILE A 26 1.47 -18.67 -26.69
C ILE A 26 0.17 -19.04 -27.39
N ARG A 27 -0.95 -18.50 -26.90
CA ARG A 27 -2.30 -18.71 -27.46
C ARG A 27 -2.89 -17.49 -28.14
N VAL A 28 -2.29 -16.32 -27.93
CA VAL A 28 -2.80 -15.02 -28.39
C VAL A 28 -1.75 -14.38 -29.29
N HIS A 29 -2.14 -13.99 -30.50
CA HIS A 29 -1.26 -13.24 -31.40
C HIS A 29 -0.87 -11.88 -30.81
N GLY A 30 0.36 -11.43 -31.06
CA GLY A 30 0.89 -10.19 -30.48
C GLY A 30 1.41 -10.35 -29.04
N THR A 31 1.44 -11.57 -28.50
CA THR A 31 2.06 -11.84 -27.21
C THR A 31 3.56 -11.56 -27.24
N THR A 32 4.03 -10.75 -26.28
CA THR A 32 5.45 -10.51 -26.01
C THR A 32 5.88 -11.32 -24.79
N ILE A 33 7.00 -12.02 -24.89
CA ILE A 33 7.62 -12.76 -23.77
C ILE A 33 8.87 -12.00 -23.31
N PHE A 34 8.94 -11.73 -22.01
CA PHE A 34 10.13 -11.20 -21.35
C PHE A 34 10.82 -12.36 -20.63
N GLU A 35 12.13 -12.49 -20.80
CA GLU A 35 12.91 -13.53 -20.15
C GLU A 35 14.24 -12.97 -19.62
N SER A 36 14.60 -13.35 -18.40
CA SER A 36 15.90 -13.05 -17.80
C SER A 36 16.13 -13.95 -16.60
N ASN A 37 17.36 -14.46 -16.42
CA ASN A 37 17.77 -15.29 -15.27
C ASN A 37 16.79 -16.45 -14.95
N GLY A 38 16.24 -17.10 -15.99
CA GLY A 38 15.29 -18.22 -15.85
C GLY A 38 13.86 -17.81 -15.47
N LYS A 39 13.57 -16.52 -15.28
CA LYS A 39 12.21 -15.98 -15.09
C LYS A 39 11.60 -15.62 -16.44
N LYS A 40 10.30 -15.88 -16.60
CA LYS A 40 9.52 -15.57 -17.79
C LYS A 40 8.26 -14.78 -17.42
N GLU A 41 7.98 -13.72 -18.16
CA GLU A 41 6.75 -12.94 -18.03
C GLU A 41 6.09 -12.75 -19.39
N ARG A 42 4.75 -12.74 -19.40
CA ARG A 42 3.96 -12.66 -20.64
C ARG A 42 3.09 -11.43 -20.64
N VAL A 43 3.17 -10.68 -21.73
CA VAL A 43 2.33 -9.52 -21.97
C VAL A 43 1.60 -9.69 -23.29
N THR A 44 0.27 -9.71 -23.26
CA THR A 44 -0.59 -9.91 -24.45
C THR A 44 -1.04 -8.61 -25.09
N VAL A 45 -0.85 -7.47 -24.41
CA VAL A 45 -1.26 -6.14 -24.87
C VAL A 45 -0.05 -5.22 -24.82
N ILE A 46 0.27 -4.57 -25.94
CA ILE A 46 1.37 -3.61 -26.02
C ILE A 46 0.97 -2.37 -25.21
N ASP A 47 1.60 -2.23 -24.05
CA ASP A 47 1.38 -1.15 -23.09
C ASP A 47 2.68 -0.88 -22.31
N GLU A 48 3.09 0.38 -22.20
CA GLU A 48 4.37 0.75 -21.59
C GLU A 48 4.47 0.33 -20.12
N GLN A 49 3.37 0.46 -19.36
CA GLN A 49 3.34 0.09 -17.96
C GLN A 49 3.51 -1.42 -17.81
N LYS A 50 2.80 -2.20 -18.64
CA LYS A 50 2.92 -3.67 -18.65
C LYS A 50 4.33 -4.12 -19.06
N PHE A 51 4.95 -3.47 -20.05
CA PHE A 51 6.30 -3.80 -20.51
C PHE A 51 7.33 -3.49 -19.41
N THR A 52 7.23 -2.31 -18.80
CA THR A 52 8.12 -1.91 -17.70
C THR A 52 7.99 -2.87 -16.51
N SER A 53 6.76 -3.23 -16.15
CA SER A 53 6.49 -4.22 -15.11
C SER A 53 7.09 -5.58 -15.42
N ALA A 54 6.90 -6.09 -16.64
CA ALA A 54 7.45 -7.37 -17.05
C ALA A 54 8.99 -7.38 -16.99
N ILE A 55 9.65 -6.30 -17.44
CA ILE A 55 11.10 -6.15 -17.32
C ILE A 55 11.52 -6.18 -15.84
N LEU A 56 10.84 -5.44 -14.97
CA LEU A 56 11.13 -5.45 -13.53
C LEU A 56 10.99 -6.86 -12.94
N LYS A 57 9.92 -7.59 -13.27
CA LYS A 57 9.67 -8.94 -12.75
C LYS A 57 10.77 -9.93 -13.16
N VAL A 58 11.22 -9.91 -14.41
CA VAL A 58 12.25 -10.86 -14.89
C VAL A 58 13.68 -10.45 -14.54
N THR A 59 13.95 -9.16 -14.30
CA THR A 59 15.31 -8.69 -13.97
C THR A 59 15.60 -8.69 -12.47
N ARG A 60 14.58 -8.64 -11.61
CA ARG A 60 14.74 -8.56 -10.16
C ARG A 60 15.21 -9.88 -9.55
N THR A 61 16.22 -9.81 -8.69
CA THR A 61 16.81 -10.97 -8.01
C THR A 61 15.97 -11.47 -6.82
N GLU A 62 15.26 -10.58 -6.14
CA GLU A 62 14.42 -10.89 -4.98
C GLU A 62 12.98 -10.40 -5.19
N GLU A 63 12.01 -11.26 -4.87
CA GLU A 63 10.60 -10.88 -4.85
C GLU A 63 10.32 -10.04 -3.60
N LYS A 64 9.75 -8.85 -3.79
CA LYS A 64 9.33 -8.03 -2.66
C LYS A 64 7.89 -8.36 -2.32
N LYS A 65 7.69 -8.89 -1.12
CA LYS A 65 6.37 -9.24 -0.61
C LYS A 65 5.77 -8.15 0.25
N ILE A 66 4.52 -7.82 -0.01
CA ILE A 66 3.68 -6.95 0.81
C ILE A 66 2.64 -7.84 1.47
N TYR A 67 2.63 -7.83 2.80
CA TYR A 67 1.67 -8.63 3.56
C TYR A 67 0.51 -7.76 4.01
N PHE A 68 -0.72 -8.12 3.63
CA PHE A 68 -1.94 -7.54 4.17
C PHE A 68 -2.38 -8.38 5.37
N LEU A 69 -2.52 -7.72 6.52
CA LEU A 69 -2.97 -8.41 7.73
C LEU A 69 -4.46 -8.76 7.61
N ILE A 70 -4.81 -9.96 8.05
CA ILE A 70 -6.18 -10.45 8.16
C ILE A 70 -6.45 -11.05 9.55
N GLY A 71 -7.73 -11.04 9.94
CA GLY A 71 -8.23 -11.68 11.17
C GLY A 71 -8.93 -10.73 12.13
N HIS A 72 -8.86 -9.42 11.87
CA HIS A 72 -9.49 -8.37 12.68
C HIS A 72 -10.53 -7.55 11.91
N GLY A 73 -10.99 -8.02 10.74
CA GLY A 73 -11.97 -7.33 9.90
C GLY A 73 -11.37 -6.22 9.03
N GLU A 74 -10.08 -6.33 8.73
CA GLU A 74 -9.35 -5.42 7.85
C GLU A 74 -9.91 -5.42 6.43
N LYS A 75 -9.66 -4.33 5.69
CA LYS A 75 -9.89 -4.31 4.25
C LYS A 75 -8.91 -5.26 3.55
N SER A 76 -9.45 -6.12 2.69
CA SER A 76 -8.70 -7.21 2.04
C SER A 76 -8.50 -6.95 0.55
N THR A 77 -7.37 -7.41 0.00
CA THR A 77 -7.10 -7.46 -1.44
C THR A 77 -7.88 -8.56 -2.16
N ASP A 78 -8.50 -9.47 -1.41
CA ASP A 78 -9.42 -10.48 -1.93
C ASP A 78 -10.88 -10.00 -1.92
N ASP A 79 -11.14 -8.80 -1.39
CA ASP A 79 -12.46 -8.18 -1.40
C ASP A 79 -12.59 -7.28 -2.65
N PHE A 80 -13.50 -7.69 -3.53
CA PHE A 80 -13.79 -7.05 -4.81
C PHE A 80 -14.87 -5.95 -4.70
N ASP A 81 -15.39 -5.67 -3.50
CA ASP A 81 -16.32 -4.56 -3.30
C ASP A 81 -15.64 -3.24 -3.71
N PRO A 82 -16.21 -2.48 -4.65
CA PRO A 82 -15.56 -1.29 -5.20
C PRO A 82 -15.47 -0.11 -4.22
N MET A 83 -16.21 -0.15 -3.10
CA MET A 83 -16.22 0.91 -2.09
C MET A 83 -15.46 0.51 -0.82
N LYS A 84 -15.42 -0.78 -0.49
CA LYS A 84 -14.88 -1.27 0.80
C LYS A 84 -13.66 -2.16 0.63
N GLY A 85 -13.57 -2.88 -0.47
CA GLY A 85 -12.51 -3.82 -0.77
C GLY A 85 -11.26 -3.16 -1.34
N TYR A 86 -10.13 -3.85 -1.20
CA TYR A 86 -8.81 -3.39 -1.64
C TYR A 86 -8.25 -4.18 -2.82
N HIS A 87 -9.08 -4.94 -3.53
CA HIS A 87 -8.65 -5.71 -4.70
C HIS A 87 -7.87 -4.89 -5.73
N GLN A 88 -8.37 -3.71 -6.11
CA GLN A 88 -7.67 -2.82 -7.05
C GLN A 88 -6.31 -2.33 -6.53
N VAL A 89 -6.15 -2.20 -5.21
CA VAL A 89 -4.85 -1.85 -4.60
C VAL A 89 -3.89 -3.04 -4.74
N GLY A 90 -4.38 -4.26 -4.49
CA GLY A 90 -3.62 -5.50 -4.73
C GLY A 90 -3.13 -5.59 -6.17
N ASP A 91 -4.05 -5.47 -7.13
CA ASP A 91 -3.73 -5.47 -8.57
C ASP A 91 -2.69 -4.40 -8.92
N ALA A 92 -2.83 -3.18 -8.41
CA ALA A 92 -1.89 -2.11 -8.67
C ALA A 92 -0.47 -2.43 -8.14
N LEU A 93 -0.37 -3.05 -6.97
CA LEU A 93 0.91 -3.49 -6.39
C LEU A 93 1.53 -4.66 -7.19
N GLU A 94 0.72 -5.64 -7.60
CA GLU A 94 1.18 -6.76 -8.43
C GLU A 94 1.63 -6.31 -9.82
N ASN A 95 0.93 -5.33 -10.40
CA ASN A 95 1.32 -4.66 -11.62
C ASN A 95 2.63 -3.88 -11.48
N GLN A 96 3.05 -3.53 -10.26
CA GLN A 96 4.37 -2.95 -9.97
C GLN A 96 5.44 -4.02 -9.64
N GLY A 97 5.10 -5.31 -9.73
CA GLY A 97 6.03 -6.42 -9.50
C GLY A 97 6.27 -6.72 -8.02
N TYR A 98 5.32 -6.37 -7.14
CA TYR A 98 5.25 -6.90 -5.78
C TYR A 98 4.45 -8.20 -5.77
N LEU A 99 4.72 -9.05 -4.79
CA LEU A 99 3.80 -10.13 -4.43
C LEU A 99 2.94 -9.65 -3.26
N VAL A 100 1.63 -9.84 -3.36
CA VAL A 100 0.68 -9.48 -2.31
C VAL A 100 0.21 -10.77 -1.67
N GLU A 101 0.41 -10.88 -0.35
CA GLU A 101 0.01 -12.07 0.41
C GLU A 101 -0.77 -11.65 1.67
N ASN A 102 -1.66 -12.54 2.13
CA ASN A 102 -2.34 -12.34 3.41
C ASN A 102 -1.48 -12.87 4.58
N LEU A 103 -1.53 -12.18 5.71
CA LEU A 103 -0.91 -12.61 6.97
C LEU A 103 -1.94 -12.64 8.09
N SER A 104 -2.14 -13.80 8.72
CA SER A 104 -2.84 -13.90 9.99
C SER A 104 -1.83 -14.12 11.11
N LEU A 105 -1.76 -13.21 12.08
CA LEU A 105 -0.84 -13.35 13.22
C LEU A 105 -1.32 -14.39 14.24
N SER A 106 -2.60 -14.76 14.20
CA SER A 106 -3.17 -15.82 15.04
C SER A 106 -2.68 -17.21 14.62
N THR A 107 -2.45 -17.43 13.31
CA THR A 107 -1.87 -18.68 12.79
C THR A 107 -0.36 -18.60 12.67
N GLN A 108 0.17 -17.48 12.16
CA GLN A 108 1.59 -17.24 11.99
C GLN A 108 2.09 -16.22 13.01
N LYS A 109 2.64 -16.70 14.12
CA LYS A 109 3.01 -15.89 15.32
C LYS A 109 4.07 -14.80 15.11
N ARG A 110 4.56 -14.60 13.88
CA ARG A 110 5.59 -13.63 13.51
C ARG A 110 5.36 -13.13 12.09
N VAL A 111 5.65 -11.85 11.86
CA VAL A 111 5.75 -11.32 10.50
C VAL A 111 6.90 -12.05 9.76
N PRO A 112 6.66 -12.56 8.54
CA PRO A 112 7.68 -13.23 7.72
C PRO A 112 8.94 -12.38 7.52
N LYS A 113 10.10 -13.03 7.35
CA LYS A 113 11.38 -12.33 7.13
C LYS A 113 11.49 -11.68 5.74
N ASP A 114 10.77 -12.23 4.77
CA ASP A 114 10.64 -11.73 3.39
C ASP A 114 9.57 -10.61 3.26
N CYS A 115 8.93 -10.21 4.36
CA CYS A 115 7.98 -9.11 4.38
C CYS A 115 8.69 -7.75 4.19
N THR A 116 8.53 -7.18 3.00
CA THR A 116 9.06 -5.85 2.67
C THR A 116 8.26 -4.75 3.37
N THR A 117 6.94 -4.89 3.39
CA THR A 117 6.00 -3.96 4.03
C THR A 117 4.81 -4.74 4.57
N LEU A 118 4.45 -4.50 5.83
CA LEU A 118 3.20 -4.95 6.43
C LEU A 118 2.13 -3.87 6.26
N VAL A 119 0.92 -4.26 5.87
CA VAL A 119 -0.26 -3.39 5.77
C VAL A 119 -1.30 -3.83 6.79
N ILE A 120 -1.76 -2.91 7.61
CA ILE A 120 -2.88 -3.12 8.55
C ILE A 120 -3.95 -2.10 8.18
N ALA A 121 -5.03 -2.58 7.55
CA ALA A 121 -6.00 -1.75 6.87
C ALA A 121 -7.34 -1.68 7.61
N ALA A 122 -7.55 -0.64 8.41
CA ALA A 122 -8.81 -0.37 9.13
C ALA A 122 -9.34 -1.56 9.95
N PRO A 123 -8.53 -2.17 10.84
CA PRO A 123 -8.97 -3.26 11.70
C PRO A 123 -10.16 -2.83 12.58
N LYS A 124 -11.08 -3.77 12.80
CA LYS A 124 -12.35 -3.58 13.49
C LYS A 124 -12.38 -4.24 14.88
N SER A 125 -11.49 -5.19 15.15
CA SER A 125 -11.38 -5.85 16.45
C SER A 125 -10.01 -5.64 17.09
N ALA A 126 -9.94 -5.83 18.40
CA ALA A 126 -8.73 -5.58 19.16
C ALA A 126 -7.65 -6.63 18.91
N PHE A 127 -6.41 -6.18 18.94
CA PHE A 127 -5.22 -7.02 18.86
C PHE A 127 -4.83 -7.52 20.24
N ILE A 128 -4.47 -8.80 20.34
CA ILE A 128 -3.98 -9.34 21.60
C ILE A 128 -2.45 -9.20 21.72
N SER A 129 -1.95 -9.30 22.95
CA SER A 129 -0.56 -8.94 23.29
C SER A 129 0.49 -9.64 22.42
N HIS A 130 0.26 -10.88 21.99
CA HIS A 130 1.24 -11.61 21.18
C HIS A 130 1.35 -11.06 19.74
N GLU A 131 0.25 -10.57 19.17
CA GLU A 131 0.16 -9.99 17.82
C GLU A 131 0.83 -8.62 17.81
N VAL A 132 0.49 -7.75 18.78
CA VAL A 132 1.16 -6.45 18.99
C VAL A 132 2.67 -6.64 19.17
N ASN A 133 3.08 -7.68 19.90
CA ASN A 133 4.50 -8.00 20.07
C ASN A 133 5.17 -8.51 18.79
N ALA A 134 4.45 -9.20 17.91
CA ALA A 134 4.97 -9.60 16.60
C ALA A 134 5.23 -8.37 15.72
N ILE A 135 4.27 -7.44 15.65
CA ILE A 135 4.39 -6.18 14.90
C ILE A 135 5.51 -5.32 15.48
N ARG A 136 5.57 -5.16 16.80
CA ARG A 136 6.65 -4.44 17.49
C ARG A 136 8.03 -4.98 17.15
N ARG A 137 8.20 -6.32 17.17
CA ARG A 137 9.47 -6.94 16.79
C ARG A 137 9.81 -6.64 15.34
N TYR A 138 8.85 -6.79 14.42
CA TYR A 138 9.06 -6.48 13.00
C TYR A 138 9.55 -5.04 12.80
N LEU A 139 8.92 -4.06 13.43
CA LEU A 139 9.34 -2.65 13.38
C LEU A 139 10.74 -2.42 13.97
N ASN A 140 11.05 -3.05 15.12
CA ASN A 140 12.36 -2.93 15.75
C ASN A 140 13.51 -3.50 14.90
N TYR A 141 13.22 -4.41 13.95
CA TYR A 141 14.19 -4.95 13.00
C TYR A 141 14.24 -4.16 11.67
N GLY A 142 13.65 -2.97 11.61
CA GLY A 142 13.65 -2.11 10.41
C GLY A 142 12.54 -2.44 9.41
N GLY A 143 11.52 -3.19 9.85
CA GLY A 143 10.31 -3.44 9.07
C GLY A 143 9.54 -2.17 8.73
N LYS A 144 8.73 -2.21 7.67
CA LYS A 144 7.94 -1.06 7.20
C LYS A 144 6.46 -1.35 7.39
N LEU A 145 5.74 -0.40 7.96
CA LEU A 145 4.31 -0.55 8.25
C LEU A 145 3.52 0.56 7.56
N LEU A 146 2.47 0.16 6.83
CA LEU A 146 1.35 1.02 6.49
C LEU A 146 0.21 0.70 7.46
N LEU A 147 -0.11 1.64 8.33
CA LEU A 147 -1.18 1.51 9.31
C LEU A 147 -2.28 2.50 8.97
N MET A 148 -3.50 2.00 8.78
CA MET A 148 -4.70 2.80 8.55
C MET A 148 -5.69 2.47 9.65
N LEU A 149 -6.05 3.45 10.45
CA LEU A 149 -7.01 3.30 11.55
C LEU A 149 -8.16 4.28 11.34
N ASP A 150 -9.37 3.76 11.31
CA ASP A 150 -10.57 4.59 11.24
C ASP A 150 -10.69 5.47 12.51
N PRO A 151 -11.32 6.65 12.40
CA PRO A 151 -11.65 7.48 13.54
C PRO A 151 -12.57 6.77 14.53
N LYS A 152 -12.46 7.18 15.79
CA LYS A 152 -13.32 6.74 16.89
C LYS A 152 -13.53 7.90 17.82
N ALA A 153 -14.78 8.13 18.25
CA ALA A 153 -15.07 9.17 19.23
C ALA A 153 -14.40 8.85 20.56
N GLU A 154 -13.97 9.87 21.30
CA GLU A 154 -13.29 9.71 22.59
C GLU A 154 -14.13 8.94 23.62
N ALA A 155 -15.46 9.10 23.58
CA ALA A 155 -16.38 8.40 24.46
C ALA A 155 -16.57 6.91 24.11
N GLU A 156 -16.08 6.45 22.94
CA GLU A 156 -16.20 5.06 22.50
C GLU A 156 -14.96 4.25 22.87
N THR A 157 -15.17 2.97 23.18
CA THR A 157 -14.07 2.01 23.29
C THR A 157 -13.40 1.85 21.93
N ASN A 158 -12.10 2.19 21.86
CA ASN A 158 -11.31 1.99 20.65
C ASN A 158 -10.65 0.60 20.64
N PRO A 159 -11.07 -0.33 19.75
CA PRO A 159 -10.43 -1.65 19.65
C PRO A 159 -8.95 -1.55 19.25
N ASN A 160 -8.56 -0.47 18.60
CA ASN A 160 -7.20 -0.26 18.08
C ASN A 160 -6.25 0.36 19.12
N GLN A 161 -6.68 0.55 20.37
CA GLN A 161 -5.83 1.09 21.44
C GLN A 161 -4.46 0.40 21.56
N PRO A 162 -4.34 -0.95 21.46
CA PRO A 162 -3.03 -1.60 21.53
C PRO A 162 -2.07 -1.23 20.39
N LEU A 163 -2.59 -0.91 19.20
CA LEU A 163 -1.80 -0.40 18.08
C LEU A 163 -1.44 1.08 18.26
N ILE A 164 -2.38 1.89 18.77
CA ILE A 164 -2.13 3.30 19.10
C ILE A 164 -1.00 3.40 20.14
N ASP A 165 -1.05 2.61 21.20
CA ASP A 165 -0.01 2.55 22.24
C ASP A 165 1.34 2.08 21.70
N LEU A 166 1.34 1.22 20.67
CA LEU A 166 2.57 0.81 19.99
C LEU A 166 3.17 1.97 19.20
N ILE A 167 2.37 2.71 18.44
CA ILE A 167 2.82 3.83 17.60
C ILE A 167 3.22 5.05 18.44
N LEU A 168 2.61 5.24 19.60
CA LEU A 168 3.00 6.28 20.55
C LEU A 168 4.48 6.17 20.96
N LYS A 169 4.99 4.94 21.06
CA LYS A 169 6.42 4.66 21.33
C LYS A 169 7.36 5.03 20.17
N TRP A 170 6.81 5.47 19.04
CA TRP A 170 7.50 6.04 17.88
C TRP A 170 7.34 7.56 17.77
N GLY A 171 6.74 8.21 18.78
CA GLY A 171 6.63 9.66 18.85
C GLY A 171 5.37 10.25 18.21
N LEU A 172 4.44 9.41 17.77
CA LEU A 172 3.20 9.82 17.10
C LEU A 172 2.00 9.40 17.92
N GLN A 173 1.20 10.38 18.34
CA GLN A 173 -0.11 10.16 18.96
C GLN A 173 -1.19 10.08 17.87
N ILE A 174 -2.03 9.06 17.95
CA ILE A 174 -3.22 8.91 17.10
C ILE A 174 -4.44 9.24 17.98
N ASN A 175 -5.17 10.32 17.69
CA ASN A 175 -6.21 10.85 18.57
C ASN A 175 -7.57 10.21 18.32
N ASN A 176 -8.36 9.99 19.37
CA ASN A 176 -9.73 9.49 19.27
C ASN A 176 -10.70 10.63 18.96
N ASP A 177 -10.66 11.10 17.72
CA ASP A 177 -11.50 12.18 17.22
C ASP A 177 -11.95 11.91 15.76
N TYR A 178 -12.76 12.83 15.26
CA TYR A 178 -13.11 12.97 13.86
C TYR A 178 -12.65 14.34 13.40
N VAL A 179 -11.96 14.39 12.26
CA VAL A 179 -11.66 15.68 11.62
C VAL A 179 -12.82 16.05 10.72
N LEU A 180 -13.46 17.19 11.02
CA LEU A 180 -14.64 17.66 10.29
C LEU A 180 -14.34 18.95 9.53
N VAL A 181 -14.74 18.98 8.27
CA VAL A 181 -14.86 20.23 7.51
C VAL A 181 -16.05 21.01 8.07
N LEU A 182 -15.80 22.24 8.51
CA LEU A 182 -16.83 23.10 9.08
C LEU A 182 -17.41 24.10 8.08
N ASP A 183 -16.72 24.32 6.95
CA ASP A 183 -17.15 25.24 5.91
C ASP A 183 -18.17 24.56 4.96
N PRO A 184 -19.46 24.97 5.01
CA PRO A 184 -20.53 24.33 4.23
C PRO A 184 -20.34 24.40 2.72
N ARG A 185 -19.51 25.31 2.22
CA ARG A 185 -19.20 25.44 0.78
C ARG A 185 -18.56 24.17 0.22
N PHE A 186 -17.86 23.41 1.07
CA PHE A 186 -17.18 22.18 0.68
C PHE A 186 -18.04 20.91 0.92
N PHE A 187 -19.18 21.02 1.60
CA PHE A 187 -20.00 19.84 1.96
C PHE A 187 -20.61 19.16 0.74
N TYR A 188 -21.14 19.95 -0.20
CA TYR A 188 -21.90 19.44 -1.35
C TYR A 188 -21.03 18.80 -2.44
N VAL A 189 -19.73 19.10 -2.47
CA VAL A 189 -18.82 18.63 -3.53
C VAL A 189 -17.99 17.42 -3.06
N LEU A 190 -17.77 17.26 -1.75
CA LEU A 190 -16.70 16.39 -1.23
C LEU A 190 -17.17 15.25 -0.32
N GLY A 191 -18.48 15.07 -0.13
CA GLY A 191 -19.02 13.94 0.67
C GLY A 191 -19.46 14.32 2.08
N GLY A 192 -19.71 15.60 2.35
CA GLY A 192 -20.19 16.09 3.64
C GLY A 192 -19.07 16.51 4.60
N PRO A 193 -19.41 16.86 5.86
CA PRO A 193 -18.46 17.40 6.82
C PRO A 193 -17.37 16.39 7.25
N SER A 194 -17.58 15.07 7.12
CA SER A 194 -16.58 14.06 7.52
C SER A 194 -15.57 13.71 6.43
N ALA A 195 -15.54 14.46 5.33
CA ALA A 195 -14.69 14.18 4.18
C ALA A 195 -13.70 15.35 3.91
N PRO A 196 -12.71 15.59 4.78
CA PRO A 196 -11.70 16.60 4.54
C PRO A 196 -10.93 16.34 3.25
N VAL A 197 -10.61 17.45 2.57
CA VAL A 197 -9.93 17.42 1.27
C VAL A 197 -8.62 18.15 1.37
N ILE A 198 -7.57 17.44 0.97
CA ILE A 198 -6.22 17.98 0.93
C ILE A 198 -5.94 18.33 -0.53
N MET A 199 -5.90 19.63 -0.79
CA MET A 199 -5.66 20.20 -2.12
C MET A 199 -4.18 20.48 -2.33
N ASP A 200 -3.51 20.98 -1.28
CA ASP A 200 -2.10 21.33 -1.30
C ASP A 200 -1.30 20.37 -0.42
N PHE A 201 -0.23 19.82 -0.99
CA PHE A 201 0.70 18.96 -0.29
C PHE A 201 2.04 19.67 -0.15
N ASP A 202 2.60 19.67 1.05
CA ASP A 202 3.99 20.07 1.26
C ASP A 202 4.90 19.22 0.36
N PHE A 203 5.98 19.83 -0.16
CA PHE A 203 6.88 19.10 -1.04
C PHE A 203 7.51 17.90 -0.31
N HIS A 204 7.22 16.70 -0.83
CA HIS A 204 7.87 15.46 -0.41
C HIS A 204 8.15 14.59 -1.64
N PRO A 205 9.30 13.88 -1.75
CA PRO A 205 9.60 13.03 -2.89
C PRO A 205 8.53 11.95 -3.18
N ILE A 206 7.81 11.51 -2.15
CA ILE A 206 6.67 10.57 -2.28
C ILE A 206 5.46 11.25 -2.94
N MET A 207 5.21 12.52 -2.63
CA MET A 207 4.06 13.29 -3.11
C MET A 207 4.30 14.00 -4.45
N ARG A 208 5.50 13.88 -5.05
CA ARG A 208 5.90 14.63 -6.26
C ARG A 208 4.99 14.44 -7.48
N PHE A 209 4.26 13.33 -7.53
CA PHE A 209 3.33 13.03 -8.63
C PHE A 209 1.86 13.26 -8.25
N GLN A 210 1.58 13.60 -6.99
CA GLN A 210 0.24 13.93 -6.55
C GLN A 210 -0.10 15.33 -7.00
N LYS A 211 -1.01 15.42 -7.99
CA LYS A 211 -1.48 16.70 -8.57
C LYS A 211 -2.98 16.92 -8.40
N LEU A 212 -3.69 15.89 -7.94
CA LEU A 212 -5.12 15.92 -7.74
C LEU A 212 -5.42 16.05 -6.24
N PRO A 213 -6.49 16.76 -5.86
CA PRO A 213 -6.97 16.75 -4.49
C PRO A 213 -7.25 15.31 -4.02
N ILE A 214 -6.93 15.01 -2.77
CA ILE A 214 -7.29 13.73 -2.13
C ILE A 214 -8.40 13.99 -1.13
N ILE A 215 -9.48 13.23 -1.24
CA ILE A 215 -10.57 13.22 -0.27
C ILE A 215 -10.32 12.09 0.72
N PHE A 216 -10.25 12.41 2.00
CA PHE A 216 -10.15 11.43 3.07
C PHE A 216 -11.54 11.23 3.68
N GLN A 217 -12.17 10.10 3.38
CA GLN A 217 -13.44 9.73 4.01
C GLN A 217 -13.17 9.27 5.44
N ASP A 218 -13.79 9.94 6.42
CA ASP A 218 -13.65 9.66 7.84
C ASP A 218 -12.18 9.68 8.31
N ALA A 219 -11.67 10.89 8.56
CA ALA A 219 -10.30 11.11 9.04
C ALA A 219 -10.23 11.34 10.56
N ARG A 220 -9.06 11.09 11.14
CA ARG A 220 -8.71 11.41 12.53
C ARG A 220 -7.41 12.19 12.59
N SER A 221 -7.21 12.95 13.67
CA SER A 221 -6.01 13.77 13.82
C SER A 221 -4.81 12.96 14.34
N LEU A 222 -3.63 13.42 13.96
CA LEU A 222 -2.35 12.91 14.42
C LEU A 222 -1.57 14.06 15.07
N THR A 223 -0.92 13.78 16.20
CA THR A 223 -0.12 14.79 16.90
C THR A 223 1.26 14.24 17.23
N LEU A 224 2.28 15.08 17.11
CA LEU A 224 3.61 14.77 17.57
C LEU A 224 3.62 14.73 19.10
N HIS A 225 4.12 13.65 19.70
CA HIS A 225 4.16 13.51 21.15
C HIS A 225 5.49 14.09 21.71
N PRO A 226 5.48 15.21 22.46
CA PRO A 226 6.69 15.97 22.81
C PRO A 226 7.73 15.17 23.61
N THR A 227 7.28 14.28 24.49
CA THR A 227 8.11 13.47 25.39
C THR A 227 8.70 12.22 24.75
N HIS A 228 8.35 11.92 23.49
CA HIS A 228 8.87 10.78 22.72
C HIS A 228 9.59 11.24 21.45
N ALA A 229 10.36 12.34 21.54
CA ALA A 229 11.39 12.66 20.56
C ALA A 229 12.49 11.58 20.61
N ILE A 230 12.20 10.42 20.03
CA ILE A 230 13.09 9.27 20.02
C ILE A 230 14.30 9.65 19.20
N LYS A 231 15.48 9.51 19.82
CA LYS A 231 16.75 9.67 19.11
C LYS A 231 16.71 8.79 17.85
N ASN A 232 16.94 9.41 16.70
CA ASN A 232 16.96 8.78 15.37
C ASN A 232 15.59 8.46 14.73
N VAL A 233 14.48 9.01 15.23
CA VAL A 233 13.20 9.00 14.49
C VAL A 233 13.01 10.34 13.79
N LYS A 234 12.83 10.31 12.47
CA LYS A 234 12.44 11.46 11.66
C LYS A 234 10.98 11.31 11.29
N ILE A 235 10.17 12.29 11.67
CA ILE A 235 8.76 12.37 11.28
C ILE A 235 8.66 13.39 10.14
N SER A 236 8.02 12.97 9.05
CA SER A 236 7.70 13.83 7.92
C SER A 236 6.19 13.85 7.75
N GLU A 237 5.58 15.02 7.92
CA GLU A 237 4.17 15.22 7.63
C GLU A 237 3.98 15.26 6.11
N LEU A 238 3.09 14.41 5.59
CA LEU A 238 2.90 14.28 4.14
C LEU A 238 1.66 15.01 3.63
N ALA A 239 0.67 15.22 4.49
CA ALA A 239 -0.59 15.83 4.14
C ALA A 239 -1.12 16.57 5.37
N LYS A 240 -1.57 17.81 5.18
CA LYS A 240 -2.10 18.67 6.24
C LYS A 240 -3.44 19.22 5.81
N ILE A 241 -4.32 19.36 6.76
CA ILE A 241 -5.58 20.06 6.58
C ILE A 241 -5.31 21.52 6.98
N SER A 242 -5.65 22.48 6.12
CA SER A 242 -5.39 23.90 6.39
C SER A 242 -6.12 24.37 7.64
N ASP A 243 -5.57 25.36 8.35
CA ASP A 243 -6.12 25.97 9.58
C ASP A 243 -7.56 26.53 9.45
N GLN A 244 -8.14 26.57 8.25
CA GLN A 244 -9.54 26.95 8.01
C GLN A 244 -10.56 25.84 8.31
N ILE A 245 -10.10 24.67 8.75
CA ILE A 245 -10.93 23.51 9.05
C ILE A 245 -10.72 23.16 10.53
N GLY A 246 -11.72 23.47 11.36
CA GLY A 246 -11.65 23.23 12.81
C GLY A 246 -11.61 21.73 13.13
N THR A 247 -10.75 21.37 14.08
CA THR A 247 -10.74 20.06 14.76
C THR A 247 -11.87 19.98 15.77
#